data_AF-A0A848B233-F1
#
_entry.id   AF-A0A848B233-F1
#
_cell.length_a   1.000
_cell.length_b   1.000
_cell.length_c   1.000
_cell.angle_alpha   90.00
_cell.angle_beta   90.00
_cell.angle_gamma   90.00
#
_symmetry.space_group_name_H-M   'P 1'
#
loop_
_entity.id
_entity.type
_entity.pdbx_description
1 polymer ?
#
loop_
_entity_poly.entity_id
_entity_poly.type
_entity_poly.pdbx_seq_one_letter_code
_entity_poly.pdbx_strand_id
1 'polypeptide(L)'
;MRIHRFLTAAALTLTAAGYAEVPELTALVPEATGYELIARCDPRTWAKAGYQTDNTETLAGDLKRVGYLLKLTDQEGNLSWVFAAMDPFTDTIADIAVPASGGNAFQDYVNNLEVFSNVPGVKTGKFEKGNIEFWATNYVAGNAKQIPGASDKTFDFGDRKSADGSYGSMQLHNYPEKQTVFSFSNLRAGANCDLGIGNNPSGNPDWTFSKSGNKYKSAELFVVAQIDNMKTVTPFRYDEKTVMEKAASLVPETTGKKLLYAYNLRTGSGFGDKSRVNYQVDNSAQFTARPARVGYLMVLTDKSGKENWVYAEMDNFAENVRQLGVPVKSAGARFQQPVANLAVKSNVDSVKTGSFPAGNIEFWPNDYKPQNNTGVEGASDDQFDFGDQVNPGGGYGSMQVHNTAEKQTVFAYNNFSAGANSDAGIGNRPGRHPDWTFSQNLKNYKSGWLFVIAD
;
A
#
# COMPACT_ATOMS: atom_id res chain seq x y z
N MET A 1 7.64 67.05 -18.62
CA MET A 1 8.51 65.95 -18.13
C MET A 1 7.74 64.64 -18.25
N ARG A 2 7.91 63.89 -19.34
CA ARG A 2 7.26 62.59 -19.57
C ARG A 2 8.32 61.59 -20.02
N ILE A 3 8.64 60.68 -19.11
CA ILE A 3 9.63 59.62 -19.28
C ILE A 3 8.95 58.49 -20.07
N HIS A 4 9.42 58.21 -21.27
CA HIS A 4 9.01 57.04 -22.05
C HIS A 4 9.87 55.85 -21.60
N ARG A 5 9.26 54.89 -20.89
CA ARG A 5 9.88 53.61 -20.57
C ARG A 5 9.71 52.67 -21.77
N PHE A 6 10.83 52.24 -22.33
CA PHE A 6 10.90 51.10 -23.23
C PHE A 6 10.51 49.83 -22.44
N LEU A 7 9.50 49.11 -22.90
CA LEU A 7 9.27 47.72 -22.50
C LEU A 7 10.13 46.83 -23.40
N THR A 8 11.19 46.29 -22.84
CA THR A 8 11.92 45.13 -23.37
C THR A 8 11.03 43.90 -23.20
N ALA A 9 10.60 43.31 -24.30
CA ALA A 9 9.96 42.01 -24.31
C ALA A 9 11.00 40.95 -23.90
N ALA A 10 10.87 40.39 -22.70
CA ALA A 10 11.59 39.20 -22.31
C ALA A 10 11.01 38.02 -23.12
N ALA A 11 11.82 37.47 -24.02
CA ALA A 11 11.52 36.20 -24.65
C ALA A 11 11.49 35.12 -23.57
N LEU A 12 10.30 34.57 -23.31
CA LEU A 12 10.13 33.41 -22.44
C LEU A 12 10.61 32.20 -23.23
N THR A 13 11.85 31.77 -23.00
CA THR A 13 12.31 30.46 -23.44
C THR A 13 11.48 29.40 -22.71
N LEU A 14 10.65 28.66 -23.45
CA LEU A 14 10.06 27.41 -22.99
C LEU A 14 11.23 26.48 -22.64
N THR A 15 11.53 26.32 -21.35
CA THR A 15 12.37 25.22 -20.89
C THR A 15 11.57 23.95 -21.05
N ALA A 16 12.05 23.02 -21.87
CA ALA A 16 11.64 21.62 -21.81
C ALA A 16 11.67 21.18 -20.33
N ALA A 17 10.64 20.47 -19.86
CA ALA A 17 10.60 19.93 -18.51
C ALA A 17 11.85 19.07 -18.30
N GLY A 18 12.84 19.61 -17.60
CA GLY A 18 14.10 18.92 -17.33
C GLY A 18 13.85 17.85 -16.27
N TYR A 19 14.38 16.66 -16.50
CA TYR A 19 14.38 15.60 -15.50
C TYR A 19 15.10 16.07 -14.22
N ALA A 20 14.58 15.72 -13.04
CA ALA A 20 15.30 15.83 -11.80
C ALA A 20 16.26 14.63 -11.67
N GLU A 21 17.47 14.82 -12.19
CA GLU A 21 18.53 13.82 -12.14
C GLU A 21 18.74 13.27 -10.73
N VAL A 22 19.04 11.97 -10.62
CA VAL A 22 19.36 11.30 -9.36
C VAL A 22 20.88 11.34 -9.14
N PRO A 23 21.41 12.21 -8.26
CA PRO A 23 22.85 12.43 -8.17
C PRO A 23 23.63 11.17 -7.78
N GLU A 24 23.05 10.32 -6.93
CA GLU A 24 23.64 9.03 -6.52
C GLU A 24 23.81 8.06 -7.70
N LEU A 25 22.94 8.15 -8.72
CA LEU A 25 23.05 7.38 -9.95
C LEU A 25 24.11 7.97 -10.87
N THR A 26 24.00 9.26 -11.21
CA THR A 26 24.91 9.89 -12.18
C THR A 26 26.36 9.98 -11.67
N ALA A 27 26.57 9.94 -10.35
CA ALA A 27 27.91 9.84 -9.76
C ALA A 27 28.59 8.48 -10.02
N LEU A 28 27.82 7.40 -10.16
CA LEU A 28 28.31 6.04 -10.39
C LEU A 28 28.27 5.65 -11.87
N VAL A 29 27.25 6.13 -12.59
CA VAL A 29 27.01 5.87 -14.01
C VAL A 29 26.71 7.20 -14.71
N PRO A 30 27.74 7.97 -15.12
CA PRO A 30 27.55 9.30 -15.71
C PRO A 30 26.70 9.32 -16.98
N GLU A 31 26.63 8.21 -17.74
CA GLU A 31 25.74 8.09 -18.91
C GLU A 31 24.27 7.82 -18.57
N ALA A 32 23.93 7.48 -17.32
CA ALA A 32 22.56 7.19 -16.89
C ALA A 32 21.79 8.48 -16.55
N THR A 33 21.64 9.36 -17.53
CA THR A 33 20.94 10.65 -17.41
C THR A 33 19.44 10.52 -17.73
N GLY A 34 18.65 11.51 -17.32
CA GLY A 34 17.22 11.63 -17.61
C GLY A 34 16.33 10.75 -16.74
N TYR A 35 16.87 10.16 -15.69
CA TYR A 35 16.12 9.32 -14.75
C TYR A 35 15.58 10.14 -13.59
N GLU A 36 14.31 9.92 -13.28
CA GLU A 36 13.62 10.44 -12.10
C GLU A 36 13.69 9.46 -10.95
N LEU A 37 13.77 9.98 -9.72
CA LEU A 37 13.65 9.16 -8.52
C LEU A 37 12.18 8.78 -8.29
N ILE A 38 11.87 7.50 -8.45
CA ILE A 38 10.54 6.95 -8.17
C ILE A 38 10.42 6.58 -6.70
N ALA A 39 11.38 5.83 -6.18
CA ALA A 39 11.37 5.41 -4.80
C ALA A 39 12.78 5.12 -4.28
N ARG A 40 12.95 5.26 -2.96
CA ARG A 40 14.19 4.89 -2.26
C ARG A 40 13.87 4.16 -0.96
N CYS A 41 14.55 3.05 -0.70
CA CYS A 41 14.47 2.36 0.59
C CYS A 41 15.82 1.74 1.01
N ASP A 42 15.95 1.41 2.29
CA ASP A 42 16.99 0.48 2.77
C ASP A 42 16.36 -0.92 2.89
N PRO A 43 16.73 -1.89 2.02
CA PRO A 43 16.22 -3.25 2.06
C PRO A 43 16.24 -3.92 3.44
N ARG A 44 17.24 -3.61 4.27
CA ARG A 44 17.42 -4.20 5.61
C ARG A 44 16.43 -3.65 6.63
N THR A 45 15.85 -2.49 6.37
CA THR A 45 14.84 -1.88 7.26
C THR A 45 13.46 -1.83 6.62
N TRP A 46 13.33 -2.24 5.37
CA TRP A 46 12.10 -2.20 4.56
C TRP A 46 10.86 -2.65 5.31
N ALA A 47 10.91 -3.83 5.96
CA ALA A 47 9.76 -4.39 6.68
C ALA A 47 9.19 -3.46 7.77
N LYS A 48 10.02 -2.58 8.35
CA LYS A 48 9.65 -1.64 9.41
C LYS A 48 9.48 -0.21 8.89
N ALA A 49 10.37 0.24 8.01
CA ALA A 49 10.50 1.65 7.62
C ALA A 49 9.85 1.97 6.28
N GLY A 50 9.66 0.98 5.40
CA GLY A 50 9.17 1.22 4.05
C GLY A 50 10.12 2.12 3.23
N TYR A 51 9.55 3.00 2.43
CA TYR A 51 10.28 3.97 1.63
C TYR A 51 10.77 5.15 2.46
N GLN A 52 12.03 5.55 2.22
CA GLN A 52 12.58 6.83 2.62
C GLN A 52 12.14 7.96 1.68
N THR A 53 11.88 7.62 0.42
CA THR A 53 11.29 8.51 -0.59
C THR A 53 10.33 7.69 -1.43
N ASP A 54 9.12 8.18 -1.63
CA ASP A 54 8.07 7.51 -2.39
C ASP A 54 7.33 8.52 -3.26
N ASN A 55 7.67 8.53 -4.53
CA ASN A 55 7.04 9.34 -5.57
C ASN A 55 6.10 8.51 -6.47
N THR A 56 5.80 7.26 -6.08
CA THR A 56 5.01 6.34 -6.93
C THR A 56 3.60 6.84 -7.20
N GLU A 57 3.04 7.66 -6.30
CA GLU A 57 1.73 8.29 -6.45
C GLU A 57 1.78 9.77 -6.80
N THR A 58 2.96 10.41 -6.75
CA THR A 58 3.14 11.86 -7.00
C THR A 58 3.60 12.13 -8.43
N LEU A 59 4.01 11.10 -9.16
CA LEU A 59 4.40 11.17 -10.56
C LEU A 59 3.37 10.47 -11.43
N ALA A 60 3.16 11.01 -12.61
CA ALA A 60 2.41 10.38 -13.68
C ALA A 60 3.05 10.71 -15.03
N GLY A 61 2.88 9.83 -16.00
CA GLY A 61 3.44 9.95 -17.34
C GLY A 61 3.66 8.58 -17.95
N ASP A 62 4.26 8.56 -19.13
CA ASP A 62 4.49 7.33 -19.89
C ASP A 62 5.90 6.81 -19.57
N LEU A 63 5.99 5.64 -18.96
CA LEU A 63 7.28 5.00 -18.69
C LEU A 63 8.02 4.73 -20.01
N LYS A 64 9.32 5.08 -20.06
CA LYS A 64 10.20 4.82 -21.21
C LYS A 64 11.35 3.89 -20.87
N ARG A 65 11.91 4.04 -19.69
CA ARG A 65 12.92 3.14 -19.12
C ARG A 65 12.67 3.02 -17.63
N VAL A 66 12.92 1.84 -17.09
CA VAL A 66 12.88 1.57 -15.65
C VAL A 66 14.26 1.09 -15.24
N GLY A 67 14.74 1.54 -14.08
CA GLY A 67 16.05 1.17 -13.57
C GLY A 67 16.10 0.98 -12.06
N TYR A 68 17.08 0.19 -11.64
CA TYR A 68 17.33 -0.17 -10.25
C TYR A 68 18.80 0.04 -9.94
N LEU A 69 19.11 0.92 -8.99
CA LEU A 69 20.44 1.06 -8.42
C LEU A 69 20.43 0.45 -7.01
N LEU A 70 21.17 -0.63 -6.83
CA LEU A 70 21.42 -1.23 -5.52
C LEU A 70 22.85 -0.92 -5.08
N LYS A 71 22.99 -0.32 -3.91
CA LYS A 71 24.26 -0.02 -3.23
C LYS A 71 24.33 -0.80 -1.92
N LEU A 72 25.41 -1.54 -1.73
CA LEU A 72 25.68 -2.36 -0.53
C LEU A 72 27.04 -1.97 0.04
N THR A 73 27.06 -1.51 1.29
CA THR A 73 28.31 -1.24 2.01
C THR A 73 28.51 -2.32 3.06
N ASP A 74 29.63 -3.03 2.99
CA ASP A 74 29.99 -4.07 3.97
C ASP A 74 30.38 -3.48 5.34
N GLN A 75 30.77 -4.33 6.30
CA GLN A 75 31.14 -3.89 7.64
C GLN A 75 32.44 -3.08 7.65
N GLU A 76 33.32 -3.37 6.70
CA GLU A 76 34.61 -2.72 6.48
C GLU A 76 34.47 -1.36 5.78
N GLY A 77 33.29 -1.05 5.23
CA GLY A 77 32.99 0.21 4.55
C GLY A 77 33.22 0.19 3.04
N ASN A 78 33.47 -0.98 2.44
CA ASN A 78 33.62 -1.11 1.00
C ASN A 78 32.25 -1.07 0.32
N LEU A 79 32.14 -0.24 -0.71
CA LEU A 79 30.93 -0.10 -1.51
C LEU A 79 30.93 -1.06 -2.70
N SER A 80 29.91 -1.90 -2.77
CA SER A 80 29.51 -2.67 -3.95
C SER A 80 28.21 -2.08 -4.51
N TRP A 81 28.11 -1.92 -5.84
CA TRP A 81 26.92 -1.39 -6.47
C TRP A 81 26.64 -2.02 -7.83
N VAL A 82 25.36 -2.05 -8.20
CA VAL A 82 24.88 -2.38 -9.53
C VAL A 82 23.77 -1.42 -9.91
N PHE A 83 23.84 -0.89 -11.12
CA PHE A 83 22.72 -0.25 -11.78
C PHE A 83 22.30 -1.09 -12.96
N ALA A 84 21.01 -1.36 -13.08
CA ALA A 84 20.47 -2.00 -14.26
C ALA A 84 19.22 -1.28 -14.74
N ALA A 85 19.07 -1.16 -16.05
CA ALA A 85 17.94 -0.53 -16.70
C ALA A 85 17.39 -1.36 -17.85
N MET A 86 16.09 -1.32 -18.08
CA MET A 86 15.40 -2.07 -19.13
C MET A 86 14.16 -1.31 -19.61
N ASP A 87 13.53 -1.85 -20.65
CA ASP A 87 12.21 -1.37 -21.07
C ASP A 87 11.17 -1.62 -19.97
N PRO A 88 10.13 -0.78 -19.86
CA PRO A 88 9.08 -0.95 -18.86
C PRO A 88 8.34 -2.28 -19.05
N PHE A 89 8.12 -3.00 -17.95
CA PHE A 89 7.33 -4.24 -17.90
C PHE A 89 5.88 -3.99 -17.43
N THR A 90 5.52 -2.73 -17.20
CA THR A 90 4.21 -2.25 -16.75
C THR A 90 4.07 -0.78 -17.15
N ASP A 91 2.83 -0.31 -17.27
CA ASP A 91 2.52 1.11 -17.50
C ASP A 91 2.24 1.87 -16.18
N THR A 92 2.26 1.18 -15.05
CA THR A 92 1.95 1.76 -13.73
C THR A 92 3.23 2.05 -12.94
N ILE A 93 3.48 3.32 -12.60
CA ILE A 93 4.67 3.73 -11.82
C ILE A 93 4.76 3.03 -10.46
N ALA A 94 3.65 2.76 -9.78
CA ALA A 94 3.69 2.05 -8.51
C ALA A 94 4.11 0.57 -8.64
N ASP A 95 3.90 -0.05 -9.81
CA ASP A 95 4.21 -1.46 -10.04
C ASP A 95 5.69 -1.73 -10.28
N ILE A 96 6.49 -0.69 -10.58
CA ILE A 96 7.95 -0.84 -10.75
C ILE A 96 8.72 -0.79 -9.44
N ALA A 97 8.05 -0.51 -8.33
CA ALA A 97 8.65 -0.39 -7.01
C ALA A 97 8.69 -1.75 -6.27
N VAL A 98 9.11 -1.78 -5.00
CA VAL A 98 9.18 -3.01 -4.20
C VAL A 98 7.79 -3.68 -4.11
N PRO A 99 7.65 -4.98 -4.46
CA PRO A 99 6.35 -5.64 -4.48
C PRO A 99 5.60 -5.63 -3.15
N ALA A 100 4.31 -5.27 -3.21
CA ALA A 100 3.42 -5.18 -2.06
C ALA A 100 2.36 -6.30 -2.04
N SER A 101 1.88 -6.63 -0.83
CA SER A 101 0.80 -7.62 -0.66
C SER A 101 -0.46 -7.16 -1.40
N GLY A 102 -1.02 -8.01 -2.28
CA GLY A 102 -2.18 -7.67 -3.10
C GLY A 102 -1.87 -6.81 -4.32
N GLY A 103 -0.60 -6.43 -4.55
CA GLY A 103 -0.13 -5.80 -5.77
C GLY A 103 0.05 -6.79 -6.92
N ASN A 104 0.43 -6.25 -8.09
CA ASN A 104 0.76 -7.05 -9.26
C ASN A 104 2.01 -7.90 -9.05
N ALA A 105 2.10 -8.99 -9.80
CA ALA A 105 3.25 -9.89 -9.79
C ALA A 105 3.76 -10.07 -11.21
N PHE A 106 5.08 -10.05 -11.37
CA PHE A 106 5.76 -10.12 -12.66
C PHE A 106 6.75 -11.27 -12.66
N GLN A 107 6.62 -12.12 -13.68
CA GLN A 107 7.58 -13.17 -14.02
C GLN A 107 7.77 -13.08 -15.53
N ASP A 108 8.50 -12.05 -15.95
CA ASP A 108 8.46 -11.55 -17.31
C ASP A 108 9.85 -11.30 -17.86
N TYR A 109 10.01 -11.57 -19.15
CA TYR A 109 11.18 -11.12 -19.89
C TYR A 109 11.15 -9.60 -19.98
N VAL A 110 12.30 -8.99 -19.74
CA VAL A 110 12.53 -7.57 -20.01
C VAL A 110 13.43 -7.44 -21.22
N ASN A 111 13.27 -6.38 -22.00
CA ASN A 111 14.08 -6.12 -23.19
C ASN A 111 15.05 -4.98 -22.96
N ASN A 112 16.10 -4.93 -23.78
CA ASN A 112 17.10 -3.86 -23.78
C ASN A 112 17.72 -3.65 -22.39
N LEU A 113 18.11 -4.76 -21.74
CA LEU A 113 18.75 -4.74 -20.43
C LEU A 113 20.14 -4.12 -20.55
N GLU A 114 20.42 -3.11 -19.73
CA GLU A 114 21.74 -2.50 -19.57
C GLU A 114 22.18 -2.71 -18.13
N VAL A 115 23.43 -3.16 -17.92
CA VAL A 115 23.97 -3.46 -16.59
C VAL A 115 25.31 -2.74 -16.40
N PHE A 116 25.45 -2.04 -15.29
CA PHE A 116 26.66 -1.37 -14.82
C PHE A 116 26.94 -1.81 -13.39
N SER A 117 28.20 -2.11 -13.05
CA SER A 117 28.55 -2.55 -11.72
C SER A 117 30.04 -2.42 -11.47
N ASN A 118 30.42 -2.25 -10.19
CA ASN A 118 31.80 -2.42 -9.75
C ASN A 118 32.08 -3.81 -9.13
N VAL A 119 31.09 -4.70 -9.07
CA VAL A 119 31.22 -6.01 -8.43
C VAL A 119 31.91 -6.99 -9.38
N PRO A 120 33.05 -7.58 -8.98
CA PRO A 120 33.73 -8.59 -9.79
C PRO A 120 32.80 -9.77 -10.13
N GLY A 121 32.76 -10.16 -11.39
CA GLY A 121 31.95 -11.27 -11.88
C GLY A 121 30.56 -10.87 -12.39
N VAL A 122 30.08 -9.65 -12.11
CA VAL A 122 28.87 -9.12 -12.77
C VAL A 122 29.21 -8.70 -14.20
N LYS A 123 28.49 -9.23 -15.19
CA LYS A 123 28.66 -8.87 -16.60
C LYS A 123 27.96 -7.54 -16.85
N THR A 124 28.76 -6.54 -17.23
CA THR A 124 28.28 -5.21 -17.61
C THR A 124 28.12 -5.10 -19.12
N GLY A 125 27.30 -4.16 -19.56
CA GLY A 125 27.03 -3.90 -20.98
C GLY A 125 25.55 -3.96 -21.32
N LYS A 126 25.25 -4.09 -22.61
CA LYS A 126 23.89 -4.18 -23.15
C LYS A 126 23.56 -5.61 -23.54
N PHE A 127 22.35 -6.03 -23.19
CA PHE A 127 21.82 -7.36 -23.43
C PHE A 127 20.42 -7.22 -24.01
N GLU A 128 20.09 -8.04 -25.01
CA GLU A 128 18.78 -7.97 -25.66
C GLU A 128 17.65 -8.27 -24.66
N LYS A 129 17.90 -9.19 -23.72
CA LYS A 129 16.90 -9.67 -22.76
C LYS A 129 17.45 -9.85 -21.35
N GLY A 130 16.55 -9.71 -20.38
CA GLY A 130 16.68 -10.18 -19.01
C GLY A 130 15.39 -10.88 -18.56
N ASN A 131 15.33 -11.27 -17.29
CA ASN A 131 14.12 -11.78 -16.65
C ASN A 131 13.95 -11.13 -15.28
N ILE A 132 12.72 -10.80 -14.89
CA ILE A 132 12.38 -10.28 -13.56
C ILE A 132 11.48 -11.26 -12.80
N GLU A 133 11.64 -11.24 -11.48
CA GLU A 133 10.89 -12.08 -10.55
C GLU A 133 10.39 -11.23 -9.38
N PHE A 134 9.28 -10.51 -9.61
CA PHE A 134 8.75 -9.50 -8.71
C PHE A 134 7.39 -9.95 -8.15
N TRP A 135 7.32 -10.26 -6.86
CA TRP A 135 6.07 -10.63 -6.19
C TRP A 135 6.17 -10.52 -4.67
N ALA A 136 5.03 -10.37 -3.99
CA ALA A 136 4.98 -10.28 -2.53
C ALA A 136 4.72 -11.62 -1.81
N THR A 137 4.47 -12.71 -2.54
CA THR A 137 4.08 -14.03 -2.01
C THR A 137 5.28 -14.98 -1.90
N ASN A 138 5.05 -16.20 -1.42
CA ASN A 138 6.05 -17.28 -1.51
C ASN A 138 6.31 -17.66 -2.98
N TYR A 139 7.38 -18.43 -3.20
CA TYR A 139 7.75 -19.01 -4.49
C TYR A 139 8.55 -20.30 -4.29
N VAL A 140 8.74 -21.05 -5.37
CA VAL A 140 9.46 -22.32 -5.42
C VAL A 140 10.40 -22.33 -6.64
N ALA A 141 11.49 -23.08 -6.57
CA ALA A 141 12.52 -23.19 -7.61
C ALA A 141 12.08 -23.81 -8.97
N GLY A 142 10.78 -24.01 -9.21
CA GLY A 142 10.32 -24.69 -10.42
C GLY A 142 10.29 -23.75 -11.63
N ASN A 143 10.91 -24.15 -12.76
CA ASN A 143 11.01 -23.35 -13.98
C ASN A 143 9.75 -23.45 -14.87
N ALA A 144 8.62 -22.98 -14.35
CA ALA A 144 7.33 -23.14 -15.02
C ALA A 144 7.19 -22.31 -16.31
N LYS A 145 7.96 -21.23 -16.46
CA LYS A 145 8.01 -20.42 -17.69
C LYS A 145 9.02 -20.94 -18.72
N GLN A 146 9.75 -22.02 -18.41
CA GLN A 146 10.76 -22.62 -19.26
C GLN A 146 11.84 -21.61 -19.69
N ILE A 147 12.28 -20.78 -18.75
CA ILE A 147 13.36 -19.82 -18.97
C ILE A 147 14.63 -20.59 -19.34
N PRO A 148 15.27 -20.32 -20.49
CA PRO A 148 16.45 -21.07 -20.92
C PRO A 148 17.60 -20.99 -19.92
N GLY A 149 18.06 -22.16 -19.45
CA GLY A 149 19.18 -22.28 -18.52
C GLY A 149 18.81 -22.22 -17.04
N ALA A 150 17.55 -21.94 -16.70
CA ALA A 150 17.05 -21.99 -15.33
C ALA A 150 16.83 -23.43 -14.85
N SER A 151 16.89 -23.62 -13.55
CA SER A 151 16.79 -24.90 -12.85
C SER A 151 15.36 -25.16 -12.36
N ASP A 152 15.00 -26.44 -12.23
CA ASP A 152 13.77 -26.86 -11.54
C ASP A 152 14.02 -27.21 -10.06
N LYS A 153 15.26 -27.07 -9.58
CA LYS A 153 15.71 -27.60 -8.27
C LYS A 153 16.45 -26.59 -7.40
N THR A 154 16.95 -25.52 -8.00
CA THR A 154 17.71 -24.46 -7.32
C THR A 154 17.05 -23.14 -7.62
N PHE A 155 16.91 -22.29 -6.61
CA PHE A 155 16.31 -20.98 -6.80
C PHE A 155 17.24 -20.13 -7.67
N ASP A 156 16.77 -19.70 -8.83
CA ASP A 156 17.58 -18.96 -9.81
C ASP A 156 16.78 -17.87 -10.54
N PHE A 157 16.75 -17.89 -11.87
CA PHE A 157 16.13 -16.87 -12.72
C PHE A 157 14.91 -17.42 -13.48
N GLY A 158 14.38 -18.55 -13.02
CA GLY A 158 13.14 -19.15 -13.52
C GLY A 158 12.16 -19.56 -12.42
N ASP A 159 12.29 -19.05 -11.19
CA ASP A 159 11.47 -19.49 -10.06
C ASP A 159 9.98 -19.23 -10.28
N ARG A 160 9.14 -20.12 -9.78
CA ARG A 160 7.68 -19.99 -9.87
C ARG A 160 7.10 -19.41 -8.59
N LYS A 161 6.40 -18.28 -8.73
CA LYS A 161 5.53 -17.69 -7.72
C LYS A 161 4.46 -18.69 -7.21
N SER A 162 4.24 -18.69 -5.90
CA SER A 162 3.12 -19.34 -5.21
C SER A 162 1.97 -18.35 -4.94
N ALA A 163 0.76 -18.87 -4.74
CA ALA A 163 -0.42 -18.04 -4.48
C ALA A 163 -0.48 -17.53 -3.02
N ASP A 164 0.27 -18.13 -2.12
CA ASP A 164 0.17 -17.97 -0.67
C ASP A 164 1.43 -17.39 -0.03
N GLY A 165 1.34 -17.15 1.27
CA GLY A 165 2.45 -16.67 2.08
C GLY A 165 2.90 -15.26 1.73
N SER A 166 4.14 -14.95 2.13
CA SER A 166 4.59 -13.57 2.14
C SER A 166 6.10 -13.37 2.09
N TYR A 167 6.83 -14.37 1.62
CA TYR A 167 8.28 -14.30 1.50
C TYR A 167 8.70 -13.11 0.63
N GLY A 168 8.16 -13.06 -0.59
CA GLY A 168 8.38 -12.00 -1.55
C GLY A 168 9.76 -12.03 -2.21
N SER A 169 9.80 -11.54 -3.45
CA SER A 169 11.00 -11.40 -4.26
C SER A 169 10.96 -10.09 -5.05
N MET A 170 12.11 -9.45 -5.17
CA MET A 170 12.42 -8.43 -6.16
C MET A 170 13.80 -8.74 -6.74
N GLN A 171 13.83 -9.59 -7.76
CA GLN A 171 15.07 -10.03 -8.41
C GLN A 171 15.06 -9.70 -9.90
N LEU A 172 16.23 -9.28 -10.40
CA LEU A 172 16.49 -9.05 -11.83
C LEU A 172 17.66 -9.93 -12.27
N HIS A 173 17.51 -10.55 -13.43
CA HIS A 173 18.49 -11.49 -13.96
C HIS A 173 18.86 -11.17 -15.40
N ASN A 174 20.16 -11.33 -15.70
CA ASN A 174 20.69 -11.48 -17.03
C ASN A 174 20.68 -12.99 -17.35
N TYR A 175 19.49 -13.55 -17.57
CA TYR A 175 19.31 -14.99 -17.78
C TYR A 175 20.13 -15.57 -18.95
N PRO A 176 20.37 -14.85 -20.08
CA PRO A 176 21.24 -15.36 -21.15
C PRO A 176 22.65 -15.66 -20.65
N GLU A 177 23.08 -14.93 -19.61
CA GLU A 177 24.37 -15.10 -18.95
C GLU A 177 24.31 -15.95 -17.67
N LYS A 178 23.13 -16.52 -17.38
CA LYS A 178 22.85 -17.32 -16.19
C LYS A 178 23.24 -16.60 -14.90
N GLN A 179 22.92 -15.31 -14.85
CA GLN A 179 23.40 -14.41 -13.81
C GLN A 179 22.26 -13.60 -13.19
N THR A 180 22.17 -13.66 -11.86
CA THR A 180 21.45 -12.68 -11.05
C THR A 180 22.17 -11.35 -11.13
N VAL A 181 21.46 -10.27 -11.45
CA VAL A 181 21.99 -8.91 -11.47
C VAL A 181 21.93 -8.33 -10.06
N PHE A 182 20.73 -8.33 -9.47
CA PHE A 182 20.53 -8.05 -8.05
C PHE A 182 19.41 -8.91 -7.49
N SER A 183 19.43 -9.07 -6.17
CA SER A 183 18.39 -9.77 -5.42
C SER A 183 18.02 -8.98 -4.18
N PHE A 184 16.72 -8.78 -3.98
CA PHE A 184 16.12 -8.39 -2.72
C PHE A 184 14.88 -9.25 -2.46
N SER A 185 15.07 -10.32 -1.69
CA SER A 185 14.01 -11.29 -1.36
C SER A 185 13.85 -11.44 0.15
N ASN A 186 12.83 -12.18 0.57
CA ASN A 186 12.42 -12.27 1.97
C ASN A 186 12.11 -10.88 2.54
N LEU A 187 11.22 -10.16 1.85
CA LEU A 187 10.90 -8.74 2.04
C LEU A 187 10.47 -8.39 3.47
N ARG A 188 10.18 -9.39 4.31
CA ARG A 188 9.72 -9.23 5.70
C ARG A 188 10.79 -9.51 6.74
N ALA A 189 11.97 -9.99 6.35
CA ALA A 189 13.00 -10.42 7.28
C ALA A 189 13.87 -9.29 7.86
N GLY A 190 13.63 -8.04 7.43
CA GLY A 190 14.42 -6.89 7.87
C GLY A 190 15.91 -7.10 7.57
N ALA A 191 16.76 -7.00 8.60
CA ALA A 191 18.19 -7.20 8.42
C ALA A 191 18.55 -8.61 7.91
N ASN A 192 17.69 -9.61 8.08
CA ASN A 192 17.92 -10.96 7.56
C ASN A 192 17.29 -11.19 6.17
N CYS A 193 17.00 -10.13 5.41
CA CYS A 193 16.59 -10.27 4.01
C CYS A 193 17.68 -10.96 3.18
N ASP A 194 17.25 -11.53 2.05
CA ASP A 194 18.15 -12.10 1.05
C ASP A 194 18.55 -10.97 0.12
N LEU A 195 19.82 -10.56 0.17
CA LEU A 195 20.27 -9.34 -0.46
C LEU A 195 21.62 -9.53 -1.13
N GLY A 196 21.72 -9.20 -2.42
CA GLY A 196 22.99 -9.35 -3.11
C GLY A 196 23.05 -8.79 -4.51
N ILE A 197 24.26 -8.76 -5.04
CA ILE A 197 24.62 -8.30 -6.38
C ILE A 197 25.42 -9.41 -7.04
N GLY A 198 25.06 -9.79 -8.27
CA GLY A 198 25.66 -10.96 -8.93
C GLY A 198 25.11 -12.29 -8.41
N ASN A 199 25.68 -13.40 -8.89
CA ASN A 199 25.36 -14.73 -8.37
C ASN A 199 25.92 -14.91 -6.95
N ASN A 200 25.10 -15.47 -6.07
CA ASN A 200 25.52 -15.82 -4.71
C ASN A 200 26.64 -16.88 -4.73
N PRO A 201 27.77 -16.66 -4.05
CA PRO A 201 28.89 -17.61 -4.06
C PRO A 201 28.61 -18.94 -3.34
N SER A 202 27.54 -19.03 -2.52
CA SER A 202 27.19 -20.25 -1.80
C SER A 202 25.68 -20.40 -1.58
N GLY A 203 25.12 -21.55 -1.96
CA GLY A 203 23.68 -21.82 -1.88
C GLY A 203 22.97 -21.53 -3.21
N ASN A 204 21.77 -20.94 -3.14
CA ASN A 204 21.00 -20.60 -4.33
C ASN A 204 21.61 -19.41 -5.09
N PRO A 205 21.79 -19.49 -6.42
CA PRO A 205 22.38 -18.43 -7.24
C PRO A 205 21.73 -17.04 -7.10
N ASP A 206 20.43 -16.98 -6.88
CA ASP A 206 19.61 -15.76 -6.74
C ASP A 206 19.58 -15.17 -5.32
N TRP A 207 20.39 -15.71 -4.41
CA TRP A 207 20.45 -15.36 -2.98
C TRP A 207 19.27 -15.83 -2.13
N THR A 208 18.28 -16.55 -2.68
CA THR A 208 17.14 -17.04 -1.89
C THR A 208 17.62 -17.91 -0.72
N PHE A 209 17.10 -17.60 0.49
CA PHE A 209 17.48 -18.15 1.80
C PHE A 209 18.87 -17.78 2.36
N SER A 210 19.59 -16.85 1.74
CA SER A 210 20.95 -16.46 2.16
C SER A 210 21.02 -15.66 3.47
N LYS A 211 19.96 -14.91 3.83
CA LYS A 211 19.92 -13.96 4.96
C LYS A 211 21.07 -12.96 4.95
N SER A 212 21.63 -12.67 3.77
CA SER A 212 22.86 -11.90 3.59
C SER A 212 22.72 -10.42 3.95
N GLY A 213 21.50 -9.88 4.05
CA GLY A 213 21.25 -8.50 4.46
C GLY A 213 21.98 -8.10 5.75
N ASN A 214 22.20 -9.06 6.66
CA ASN A 214 22.79 -8.82 7.98
C ASN A 214 24.31 -8.65 7.92
N LYS A 215 24.91 -8.94 6.77
CA LYS A 215 26.34 -8.76 6.50
C LYS A 215 26.68 -7.32 6.13
N TYR A 216 25.69 -6.53 5.71
CA TYR A 216 25.93 -5.16 5.26
C TYR A 216 25.70 -4.14 6.38
N LYS A 217 26.59 -3.14 6.45
CA LYS A 217 26.48 -1.98 7.35
C LYS A 217 25.45 -0.96 6.86
N SER A 218 25.30 -0.82 5.54
CA SER A 218 24.22 -0.07 4.90
C SER A 218 23.82 -0.68 3.56
N ALA A 219 22.55 -0.51 3.20
CA ALA A 219 22.01 -0.87 1.90
C ALA A 219 21.06 0.23 1.42
N GLU A 220 21.11 0.56 0.14
CA GLU A 220 20.23 1.53 -0.50
C GLU A 220 19.77 0.98 -1.84
N LEU A 221 18.45 0.87 -2.02
CA LEU A 221 17.82 0.55 -3.29
C LEU A 221 17.10 1.80 -3.80
N PHE A 222 17.48 2.25 -4.99
CA PHE A 222 16.83 3.32 -5.73
C PHE A 222 16.08 2.70 -6.89
N VAL A 223 14.80 3.06 -7.00
CA VAL A 223 13.96 2.78 -8.15
C VAL A 223 13.88 4.07 -8.95
N VAL A 224 14.23 4.01 -10.23
CA VAL A 224 14.28 5.17 -11.10
C VAL A 224 13.57 4.90 -12.42
N ALA A 225 13.08 5.94 -13.08
CA ALA A 225 12.49 5.79 -14.41
C ALA A 225 12.75 7.02 -15.30
N GLN A 226 12.89 6.79 -16.60
CA GLN A 226 12.71 7.83 -17.60
C GLN A 226 11.23 7.89 -17.95
N ILE A 227 10.62 9.07 -17.85
CA ILE A 227 9.18 9.27 -18.00
C ILE A 227 8.93 10.33 -19.07
N ASP A 228 8.21 9.98 -20.12
CA ASP A 228 7.71 10.94 -21.10
C ASP A 228 6.40 11.57 -20.60
N ASN A 229 6.14 12.81 -21.00
CA ASN A 229 4.95 13.56 -20.59
C ASN A 229 4.78 13.63 -19.07
N MET A 230 5.91 13.65 -18.35
CA MET A 230 5.91 13.61 -16.89
C MET A 230 5.17 14.82 -16.33
N LYS A 231 4.30 14.56 -15.36
CA LYS A 231 3.65 15.56 -14.54
C LYS A 231 3.74 15.14 -13.09
N THR A 232 3.96 16.13 -12.23
CA THR A 232 3.66 15.96 -10.82
C THR A 232 2.14 15.97 -10.67
N VAL A 233 1.62 14.91 -10.07
CA VAL A 233 0.25 14.85 -9.59
C VAL A 233 0.30 15.08 -8.10
N THR A 234 -0.60 15.90 -7.57
CA THR A 234 -0.87 15.85 -6.13
C THR A 234 -1.66 14.56 -5.93
N PRO A 235 -1.08 13.51 -5.31
CA PRO A 235 -1.90 12.39 -4.92
C PRO A 235 -2.99 12.96 -4.04
N PHE A 236 -4.22 12.48 -4.17
CA PHE A 236 -5.28 12.92 -3.28
C PHE A 236 -4.93 12.43 -1.87
N ARG A 237 -4.22 13.29 -1.14
CA ARG A 237 -3.78 13.11 0.23
C ARG A 237 -4.60 14.07 1.05
N TYR A 238 -5.35 13.48 1.94
CA TYR A 238 -6.09 14.16 2.95
C TYR A 238 -5.09 14.61 4.02
N ASP A 239 -4.49 15.79 3.82
CA ASP A 239 -3.88 16.48 4.96
C ASP A 239 -4.99 16.84 5.96
N GLU A 240 -4.63 16.92 7.24
CA GLU A 240 -5.60 17.09 8.33
C GLU A 240 -6.55 18.27 8.10
N LYS A 241 -6.04 19.40 7.61
CA LYS A 241 -6.84 20.59 7.34
C LYS A 241 -7.86 20.30 6.24
N THR A 242 -7.43 19.75 5.11
CA THR A 242 -8.31 19.42 3.99
C THR A 242 -9.37 18.38 4.38
N VAL A 243 -9.03 17.39 5.22
CA VAL A 243 -10.01 16.42 5.76
C VAL A 243 -11.07 17.13 6.57
N MET A 244 -10.66 17.95 7.54
CA MET A 244 -11.61 18.56 8.46
C MET A 244 -12.47 19.61 7.76
N GLU A 245 -11.94 20.33 6.76
CA GLU A 245 -12.73 21.22 5.89
C GLU A 245 -13.78 20.43 5.10
N LYS A 246 -13.40 19.30 4.48
CA LYS A 246 -14.34 18.42 3.79
C LYS A 246 -15.38 17.84 4.76
N ALA A 247 -14.95 17.30 5.90
CA ALA A 247 -15.85 16.76 6.91
C ALA A 247 -16.85 17.81 7.39
N ALA A 248 -16.42 19.05 7.65
CA ALA A 248 -17.30 20.15 8.06
C ALA A 248 -18.28 20.55 6.96
N SER A 249 -17.88 20.49 5.68
CA SER A 249 -18.78 20.76 4.56
C SER A 249 -19.87 19.69 4.38
N LEU A 250 -19.58 18.43 4.67
CA LEU A 250 -20.54 17.32 4.58
C LEU A 250 -21.39 17.20 5.84
N VAL A 251 -20.75 17.43 6.99
CA VAL A 251 -21.30 17.28 8.34
C VAL A 251 -20.83 18.44 9.21
N PRO A 252 -21.60 19.54 9.27
CA PRO A 252 -21.21 20.74 10.03
C PRO A 252 -20.87 20.50 11.50
N GLU A 253 -21.42 19.46 12.14
CA GLU A 253 -21.16 19.04 13.52
C GLU A 253 -19.73 18.52 13.77
N THR A 254 -18.96 18.27 12.71
CA THR A 254 -17.53 17.99 12.83
C THR A 254 -16.69 19.25 13.05
N THR A 255 -17.30 20.45 12.92
CA THR A 255 -16.62 21.72 13.21
C THR A 255 -16.14 21.74 14.66
N GLY A 256 -14.86 22.04 14.87
CA GLY A 256 -14.23 22.06 16.19
C GLY A 256 -13.76 20.70 16.72
N LYS A 257 -14.05 19.60 16.03
CA LYS A 257 -13.46 18.28 16.31
C LYS A 257 -12.09 18.13 15.65
N LYS A 258 -11.38 17.07 16.01
CA LYS A 258 -10.04 16.76 15.50
C LYS A 258 -10.04 15.47 14.70
N LEU A 259 -9.18 15.42 13.68
CA LEU A 259 -8.90 14.20 12.96
C LEU A 259 -8.01 13.30 13.81
N LEU A 260 -8.48 12.09 14.11
CA LEU A 260 -7.69 11.05 14.75
C LEU A 260 -6.95 10.20 13.71
N TYR A 261 -7.67 9.72 12.70
CA TYR A 261 -7.10 8.89 11.64
C TYR A 261 -7.66 9.26 10.26
N ALA A 262 -6.81 9.29 9.24
CA ALA A 262 -7.22 9.23 7.83
C ALA A 262 -6.66 7.96 7.19
N TYR A 263 -7.54 7.18 6.59
CA TYR A 263 -7.20 5.88 6.03
C TYR A 263 -7.76 5.67 4.64
N ASN A 264 -6.89 5.28 3.70
CA ASN A 264 -7.27 4.83 2.38
C ASN A 264 -7.65 3.34 2.48
N LEU A 265 -8.94 3.03 2.37
CA LEU A 265 -9.46 1.66 2.48
C LEU A 265 -8.81 0.71 1.46
N ARG A 266 -8.34 1.24 0.32
CA ARG A 266 -7.76 0.43 -0.77
C ARG A 266 -6.33 -0.01 -0.51
N THR A 267 -5.63 0.60 0.44
CA THR A 267 -4.22 0.21 0.73
C THR A 267 -4.15 -1.06 1.57
N GLY A 268 -5.25 -1.48 2.20
CA GLY A 268 -5.30 -2.61 3.11
C GLY A 268 -4.56 -2.37 4.42
N SER A 269 -4.43 -3.40 5.27
CA SER A 269 -3.65 -3.31 6.51
C SER A 269 -2.15 -3.16 6.20
N GLY A 270 -1.53 -2.18 6.85
CA GLY A 270 -0.15 -1.77 6.62
C GLY A 270 0.87 -2.64 7.32
N PHE A 271 2.02 -2.77 6.67
CA PHE A 271 3.23 -3.49 7.09
C PHE A 271 3.18 -5.02 7.01
N GLY A 272 4.35 -5.60 6.75
CA GLY A 272 4.59 -7.01 6.44
C GLY A 272 4.22 -8.03 7.54
N ASP A 273 3.57 -7.65 8.63
CA ASP A 273 2.99 -8.60 9.60
C ASP A 273 1.46 -8.56 9.64
N LYS A 274 0.84 -7.69 8.81
CA LYS A 274 -0.61 -7.42 8.76
C LYS A 274 -1.19 -7.02 10.11
N SER A 275 -0.36 -6.60 11.07
CA SER A 275 -0.80 -6.30 12.43
C SER A 275 -1.18 -4.84 12.60
N ARG A 276 -0.74 -3.95 11.70
CA ARG A 276 -0.89 -2.49 11.76
C ARG A 276 -1.67 -1.95 10.56
N VAL A 277 -2.05 -0.68 10.63
CA VAL A 277 -2.72 0.05 9.53
C VAL A 277 -1.75 1.12 9.04
N ASN A 278 -1.65 1.29 7.71
CA ASN A 278 -0.90 2.40 7.14
C ASN A 278 -1.83 3.61 7.03
N TYR A 279 -2.04 4.30 8.15
CA TYR A 279 -2.79 5.54 8.15
C TYR A 279 -2.01 6.61 7.39
N GLN A 280 -2.72 7.36 6.54
CA GLN A 280 -2.15 8.55 5.92
C GLN A 280 -1.97 9.67 6.96
N VAL A 281 -2.87 9.74 7.93
CA VAL A 281 -2.76 10.60 9.12
C VAL A 281 -3.01 9.73 10.35
N ASP A 282 -2.06 9.69 11.28
CA ASP A 282 -2.17 9.07 12.60
C ASP A 282 -1.85 10.12 13.67
N ASN A 283 -2.91 10.74 14.20
CA ASN A 283 -2.80 11.75 15.24
C ASN A 283 -2.98 11.14 16.65
N SER A 284 -2.93 9.82 16.79
CA SER A 284 -3.23 9.16 18.07
C SER A 284 -2.34 9.60 19.23
N ALA A 285 -1.10 9.99 18.96
CA ALA A 285 -0.19 10.56 19.96
C ALA A 285 -0.61 11.95 20.46
N GLN A 286 -1.42 12.69 19.70
CA GLN A 286 -1.90 14.04 20.04
C GLN A 286 -3.17 14.01 20.92
N PHE A 287 -3.87 12.88 20.96
CA PHE A 287 -5.03 12.69 21.82
C PHE A 287 -4.58 12.24 23.21
N THR A 288 -4.29 13.21 24.07
CA THR A 288 -3.86 12.98 25.46
C THR A 288 -5.03 12.75 26.43
N ALA A 289 -6.25 13.09 26.03
CA ALA A 289 -7.48 12.81 26.74
C ALA A 289 -8.34 11.79 25.98
N ARG A 290 -9.16 11.04 26.71
CA ARG A 290 -10.16 10.14 26.11
C ARG A 290 -11.30 11.00 25.53
N PRO A 291 -11.60 10.93 24.23
CA PRO A 291 -12.70 11.69 23.64
C PRO A 291 -14.03 11.20 24.21
N ALA A 292 -15.02 12.09 24.32
CA ALA A 292 -16.36 11.71 24.73
C ALA A 292 -17.14 11.11 23.55
N ARG A 293 -16.89 11.61 22.34
CA ARG A 293 -17.57 11.21 21.11
C ARG A 293 -16.58 10.79 20.04
N VAL A 294 -16.97 9.78 19.24
CA VAL A 294 -16.21 9.35 18.07
C VAL A 294 -17.13 9.27 16.86
N GLY A 295 -16.66 9.81 15.75
CA GLY A 295 -17.32 9.85 14.45
C GLY A 295 -16.50 9.13 13.37
N TYR A 296 -17.20 8.41 12.51
CA TYR A 296 -16.65 7.71 11.36
C TYR A 296 -17.25 8.28 10.09
N LEU A 297 -16.46 9.01 9.30
CA LEU A 297 -16.84 9.48 7.98
C LEU A 297 -16.23 8.54 6.92
N MET A 298 -17.08 7.74 6.27
CA MET A 298 -16.69 6.93 5.11
C MET A 298 -17.08 7.65 3.83
N VAL A 299 -16.15 7.74 2.87
CA VAL A 299 -16.38 8.31 1.53
C VAL A 299 -15.92 7.32 0.48
N LEU A 300 -16.84 6.84 -0.35
CA LEU A 300 -16.59 5.94 -1.47
C LEU A 300 -16.84 6.67 -2.79
N THR A 301 -15.81 6.79 -3.62
CA THR A 301 -15.92 7.41 -4.95
C THR A 301 -15.97 6.33 -6.01
N ASP A 302 -17.06 6.25 -6.78
CA ASP A 302 -17.17 5.27 -7.85
C ASP A 302 -16.27 5.61 -9.06
N LYS A 303 -16.23 4.72 -10.05
CA LYS A 303 -15.41 4.92 -11.27
C LYS A 303 -15.87 6.11 -12.14
N SER A 304 -17.11 6.59 -11.98
CA SER A 304 -17.60 7.80 -12.65
C SER A 304 -17.17 9.09 -11.94
N GLY A 305 -16.68 8.98 -10.70
CA GLY A 305 -16.32 10.11 -9.86
C GLY A 305 -17.43 10.56 -8.91
N LYS A 306 -18.58 9.85 -8.84
CA LYS A 306 -19.64 10.15 -7.89
C LYS A 306 -19.21 9.72 -6.49
N GLU A 307 -19.31 10.62 -5.53
CA GLU A 307 -19.05 10.35 -4.11
C GLU A 307 -20.33 9.92 -3.39
N ASN A 308 -20.26 8.79 -2.70
CA ASN A 308 -21.23 8.35 -1.72
C ASN A 308 -20.56 8.38 -0.34
N TRP A 309 -21.20 8.97 0.66
CA TRP A 309 -20.63 9.14 1.98
C TRP A 309 -21.65 8.89 3.09
N VAL A 310 -21.14 8.44 4.23
CA VAL A 310 -21.89 8.27 5.48
C VAL A 310 -21.03 8.69 6.65
N TYR A 311 -21.66 9.35 7.62
CA TYR A 311 -21.10 9.72 8.91
C TYR A 311 -21.89 9.05 10.02
N ALA A 312 -21.21 8.30 10.86
CA ALA A 312 -21.78 7.67 12.05
C ALA A 312 -21.02 8.15 13.29
N GLU A 313 -21.71 8.79 14.24
CA GLU A 313 -21.11 9.28 15.48
C GLU A 313 -21.83 8.71 16.70
N MET A 314 -21.06 8.29 17.71
CA MET A 314 -21.57 7.66 18.92
C MET A 314 -20.71 8.01 20.14
N ASP A 315 -21.18 7.60 21.32
CA ASP A 315 -20.39 7.72 22.54
C ASP A 315 -19.15 6.83 22.46
N ASN A 316 -18.06 7.28 23.08
CA ASN A 316 -16.79 6.55 23.03
C ASN A 316 -16.86 5.21 23.79
N PHE A 317 -16.82 4.13 23.04
CA PHE A 317 -16.84 2.73 23.51
C PHE A 317 -15.44 2.15 23.82
N ALA A 318 -14.36 2.85 23.45
CA ALA A 318 -13.00 2.34 23.56
C ALA A 318 -12.28 2.77 24.84
N GLU A 319 -11.37 1.93 25.33
CA GLU A 319 -10.53 2.23 26.48
C GLU A 319 -9.40 3.22 26.12
N ASN A 320 -8.90 3.13 24.88
CA ASN A 320 -7.87 4.03 24.37
C ASN A 320 -8.09 4.36 22.89
N VAL A 321 -7.51 5.49 22.44
CA VAL A 321 -7.76 6.02 21.09
C VAL A 321 -7.28 5.12 19.95
N ARG A 322 -6.31 4.21 20.20
CA ARG A 322 -5.86 3.27 19.15
C ARG A 322 -6.94 2.27 18.77
N GLN A 323 -7.83 1.94 19.71
CA GLN A 323 -8.95 1.04 19.48
C GLN A 323 -10.10 1.69 18.67
N LEU A 324 -10.05 3.02 18.45
CA LEU A 324 -11.03 3.73 17.64
C LEU A 324 -10.76 3.66 16.14
N GLY A 325 -9.56 3.24 15.72
CA GLY A 325 -9.20 3.04 14.33
C GLY A 325 -9.69 1.70 13.75
N VAL A 326 -9.20 1.34 12.56
CA VAL A 326 -9.43 0.01 11.97
C VAL A 326 -8.91 -1.07 12.91
N PRO A 327 -9.74 -2.07 13.30
CA PRO A 327 -9.46 -2.99 14.39
C PRO A 327 -8.51 -4.13 13.97
N VAL A 328 -7.27 -3.78 13.63
CA VAL A 328 -6.19 -4.73 13.38
C VAL A 328 -5.62 -5.31 14.68
N LYS A 329 -4.81 -6.37 14.59
CA LYS A 329 -4.25 -7.06 15.75
C LYS A 329 -3.50 -6.13 16.72
N SER A 330 -2.73 -5.16 16.21
CA SER A 330 -1.98 -4.22 17.06
C SER A 330 -2.86 -3.17 17.76
N ALA A 331 -4.07 -2.91 17.25
CA ALA A 331 -5.00 -1.96 17.85
C ALA A 331 -5.62 -2.53 19.14
N GLY A 332 -5.70 -3.86 19.25
CA GLY A 332 -6.31 -4.53 20.40
C GLY A 332 -7.83 -4.28 20.51
N ALA A 333 -8.47 -3.82 19.45
CA ALA A 333 -9.92 -3.61 19.40
C ALA A 333 -10.63 -4.94 19.14
N ARG A 334 -11.60 -5.27 20.00
CA ARG A 334 -12.48 -6.43 19.93
C ARG A 334 -13.81 -6.05 20.56
N PHE A 335 -14.74 -5.57 19.75
CA PHE A 335 -16.04 -5.09 20.22
C PHE A 335 -17.16 -5.78 19.45
N GLN A 336 -18.02 -6.48 20.19
CA GLN A 336 -19.36 -6.87 19.77
C GLN A 336 -20.31 -6.33 20.82
N GLN A 337 -20.81 -5.12 20.62
CA GLN A 337 -21.59 -4.44 21.67
C GLN A 337 -22.46 -3.30 21.14
N PRO A 338 -23.55 -2.97 21.87
CA PRO A 338 -24.31 -1.77 21.60
C PRO A 338 -23.49 -0.51 21.90
N VAL A 339 -23.74 0.54 21.12
CA VAL A 339 -23.23 1.89 21.36
C VAL A 339 -24.39 2.84 21.63
N ALA A 340 -24.16 3.87 22.44
CA ALA A 340 -25.18 4.85 22.80
C ALA A 340 -25.13 6.09 21.89
N ASN A 341 -26.28 6.75 21.74
CA ASN A 341 -26.41 8.06 21.10
C ASN A 341 -25.86 8.09 19.67
N LEU A 342 -26.28 7.11 18.85
CA LEU A 342 -25.87 7.00 17.45
C LEU A 342 -26.51 8.13 16.62
N ALA A 343 -25.70 8.94 15.96
CA ALA A 343 -26.11 9.92 14.96
C ALA A 343 -25.62 9.47 13.58
N VAL A 344 -26.53 9.41 12.60
CA VAL A 344 -26.23 8.97 11.22
C VAL A 344 -26.59 10.08 10.23
N LYS A 345 -25.64 10.41 9.35
CA LYS A 345 -25.83 11.31 8.20
C LYS A 345 -25.28 10.66 6.95
N SER A 346 -25.90 10.89 5.80
CA SER A 346 -25.50 10.24 4.55
C SER A 346 -26.08 11.00 3.36
N ASN A 347 -25.45 10.88 2.19
CA ASN A 347 -26.07 11.24 0.91
C ASN A 347 -26.59 10.00 0.13
N VAL A 348 -26.55 8.82 0.73
CA VAL A 348 -27.04 7.57 0.15
C VAL A 348 -28.48 7.33 0.61
N ASP A 349 -29.43 7.35 -0.33
CA ASP A 349 -30.88 7.28 -0.06
C ASP A 349 -31.30 6.04 0.74
N SER A 350 -30.57 4.92 0.60
CA SER A 350 -30.88 3.69 1.34
C SER A 350 -30.50 3.76 2.83
N VAL A 351 -29.73 4.77 3.26
CA VAL A 351 -29.31 4.93 4.67
C VAL A 351 -30.28 5.82 5.43
N LYS A 352 -30.82 5.31 6.54
CA LYS A 352 -31.68 6.08 7.42
C LYS A 352 -30.83 7.06 8.25
N THR A 353 -30.93 8.34 7.90
CA THR A 353 -30.29 9.42 8.67
C THR A 353 -31.14 9.83 9.88
N GLY A 354 -30.50 10.24 10.96
CA GLY A 354 -31.17 10.72 12.17
C GLY A 354 -30.35 10.52 13.43
N SER A 355 -31.00 10.71 14.57
CA SER A 355 -30.47 10.40 15.89
C SER A 355 -31.22 9.20 16.47
N PHE A 356 -30.46 8.25 16.99
CA PHE A 356 -30.95 6.99 17.51
C PHE A 356 -30.39 6.79 18.93
N PRO A 357 -31.20 6.28 19.88
CA PRO A 357 -30.72 6.05 21.25
C PRO A 357 -29.53 5.07 21.31
N ALA A 358 -29.49 4.13 20.37
CA ALA A 358 -28.44 3.12 20.29
C ALA A 358 -28.12 2.70 18.85
N GLY A 359 -26.97 2.06 18.69
CA GLY A 359 -26.59 1.25 17.53
C GLY A 359 -25.85 0.00 18.00
N ASN A 360 -25.25 -0.75 17.08
CA ASN A 360 -24.34 -1.86 17.41
C ASN A 360 -23.06 -1.75 16.58
N ILE A 361 -21.93 -2.18 17.14
CA ILE A 361 -20.64 -2.22 16.43
C ILE A 361 -20.03 -3.62 16.46
N GLU A 362 -19.37 -3.95 15.36
CA GLU A 362 -18.72 -5.23 15.12
C GLU A 362 -17.28 -5.00 14.67
N PHE A 363 -16.39 -4.81 15.64
CA PHE A 363 -15.02 -4.34 15.43
C PHE A 363 -14.01 -5.38 15.93
N TRP A 364 -13.34 -6.10 15.03
CA TRP A 364 -12.30 -7.07 15.40
C TRP A 364 -11.36 -7.41 14.24
N PRO A 365 -10.15 -7.94 14.53
CA PRO A 365 -9.22 -8.42 13.49
C PRO A 365 -9.49 -9.84 13.00
N ASN A 366 -10.47 -10.53 13.59
CA ASN A 366 -10.67 -11.98 13.43
C ASN A 366 -11.58 -12.36 12.28
N ASP A 367 -11.59 -13.65 11.98
CA ASP A 367 -12.68 -14.27 11.24
C ASP A 367 -13.95 -14.28 12.11
N TYR A 368 -15.10 -14.47 11.48
CA TYR A 368 -16.41 -14.47 12.13
C TYR A 368 -17.40 -15.34 11.37
N LYS A 369 -18.56 -15.57 11.98
CA LYS A 369 -19.64 -16.42 11.48
C LYS A 369 -20.99 -15.73 11.72
N PRO A 370 -22.05 -16.08 10.96
CA PRO A 370 -23.32 -15.34 11.02
C PRO A 370 -24.18 -15.64 12.24
N GLN A 371 -23.76 -16.50 13.17
CA GLN A 371 -24.61 -16.85 14.33
C GLN A 371 -24.77 -15.66 15.28
N ASN A 372 -26.00 -15.38 15.71
CA ASN A 372 -26.31 -14.30 16.63
C ASN A 372 -26.23 -14.73 18.11
N ASN A 373 -25.06 -15.21 18.51
CA ASN A 373 -24.87 -15.76 19.86
C ASN A 373 -24.92 -14.70 20.97
N THR A 374 -24.77 -13.42 20.63
CA THR A 374 -24.95 -12.30 21.56
C THR A 374 -26.40 -11.87 21.71
N GLY A 375 -27.32 -12.42 20.91
CA GLY A 375 -28.75 -12.15 21.00
C GLY A 375 -29.13 -10.72 20.62
N VAL A 376 -28.46 -10.14 19.62
CA VAL A 376 -28.79 -8.81 19.10
C VAL A 376 -30.18 -8.88 18.45
N GLU A 377 -31.10 -8.06 18.94
CA GLU A 377 -32.49 -8.10 18.46
C GLU A 377 -32.59 -7.79 16.97
N GLY A 378 -33.23 -8.68 16.21
CA GLY A 378 -33.47 -8.52 14.78
C GLY A 378 -32.35 -9.00 13.86
N ALA A 379 -31.20 -9.44 14.42
CA ALA A 379 -30.11 -10.06 13.66
C ALA A 379 -30.44 -11.52 13.28
N SER A 380 -29.80 -11.99 12.21
CA SER A 380 -29.93 -13.32 11.64
C SER A 380 -28.96 -14.31 12.30
N ASP A 381 -29.29 -15.60 12.24
CA ASP A 381 -28.35 -16.69 12.57
C ASP A 381 -27.67 -17.30 11.32
N ASP A 382 -28.14 -16.91 10.13
CA ASP A 382 -27.79 -17.54 8.84
C ASP A 382 -27.22 -16.56 7.80
N GLN A 383 -27.25 -15.26 8.09
CA GLN A 383 -26.72 -14.18 7.26
C GLN A 383 -25.76 -13.33 8.10
N PHE A 384 -24.63 -12.95 7.50
CA PHE A 384 -23.76 -11.95 8.11
C PHE A 384 -24.49 -10.60 8.14
N ASP A 385 -24.74 -10.08 9.34
CA ASP A 385 -25.47 -8.83 9.55
C ASP A 385 -24.92 -7.96 10.69
N PHE A 386 -25.64 -7.80 11.79
CA PHE A 386 -25.31 -6.93 12.92
C PHE A 386 -25.33 -7.68 14.26
N GLY A 387 -25.35 -9.01 14.21
CA GLY A 387 -25.24 -9.90 15.36
C GLY A 387 -24.13 -10.94 15.22
N ASP A 388 -23.18 -10.76 14.31
CA ASP A 388 -22.20 -11.76 13.94
C ASP A 388 -21.33 -12.24 15.10
N GLN A 389 -21.03 -13.54 15.10
CA GLN A 389 -20.16 -14.16 16.09
C GLN A 389 -18.70 -14.08 15.64
N VAL A 390 -17.88 -13.39 16.44
CA VAL A 390 -16.42 -13.47 16.32
C VAL A 390 -15.93 -14.92 16.50
N ASN A 391 -15.12 -15.41 15.57
CA ASN A 391 -14.47 -16.71 15.62
C ASN A 391 -12.99 -16.53 15.99
N PRO A 392 -12.53 -17.00 17.17
CA PRO A 392 -11.13 -16.85 17.56
C PRO A 392 -10.19 -17.52 16.56
N GLY A 393 -9.45 -16.71 15.80
CA GLY A 393 -8.57 -17.16 14.72
C GLY A 393 -8.65 -16.29 13.47
N GLY A 394 -7.81 -16.62 12.50
CA GLY A 394 -7.77 -15.96 11.19
C GLY A 394 -7.45 -14.46 11.23
N GLY A 395 -7.84 -13.76 10.17
CA GLY A 395 -7.40 -12.40 9.88
C GLY A 395 -8.28 -11.66 8.88
N TYR A 396 -9.52 -12.12 8.69
CA TYR A 396 -10.50 -11.45 7.82
C TYR A 396 -10.77 -10.04 8.33
N GLY A 397 -11.25 -9.94 9.58
CA GLY A 397 -11.52 -8.68 10.25
C GLY A 397 -12.84 -8.03 9.82
N SER A 398 -13.45 -7.33 10.77
CA SER A 398 -14.69 -6.57 10.61
C SER A 398 -14.55 -5.19 11.27
N MET A 399 -15.04 -4.16 10.58
CA MET A 399 -15.30 -2.84 11.13
C MET A 399 -16.64 -2.35 10.59
N GLN A 400 -17.70 -2.66 11.33
CA GLN A 400 -19.06 -2.35 10.92
C GLN A 400 -19.80 -1.58 12.02
N VAL A 401 -20.55 -0.56 11.60
CA VAL A 401 -21.47 0.18 12.47
C VAL A 401 -22.88 -0.04 11.95
N HIS A 402 -23.80 -0.35 12.85
CA HIS A 402 -25.18 -0.73 12.53
C HIS A 402 -26.19 0.12 13.29
N ASN A 403 -27.28 0.45 12.60
CA ASN A 403 -28.50 0.96 13.18
C ASN A 403 -29.49 -0.21 13.32
N THR A 404 -29.48 -0.84 14.49
CA THR A 404 -30.26 -2.06 14.75
C THR A 404 -31.77 -1.80 14.76
N ALA A 405 -32.21 -0.60 15.14
CA ALA A 405 -33.62 -0.21 15.10
C ALA A 405 -34.20 -0.25 13.67
N GLU A 406 -33.36 -0.01 12.66
CA GLU A 406 -33.72 -0.02 11.24
C GLU A 406 -33.23 -1.31 10.54
N LYS A 407 -32.65 -2.26 11.28
CA LYS A 407 -32.01 -3.48 10.75
C LYS A 407 -31.04 -3.17 9.61
N GLN A 408 -30.18 -2.18 9.85
CA GLN A 408 -29.39 -1.56 8.80
C GLN A 408 -27.91 -1.46 9.17
N THR A 409 -27.05 -1.95 8.29
CA THR A 409 -25.65 -1.57 8.25
C THR A 409 -25.53 -0.11 7.83
N VAL A 410 -24.89 0.71 8.66
CA VAL A 410 -24.61 2.11 8.36
C VAL A 410 -23.39 2.20 7.44
N PHE A 411 -22.29 1.56 7.86
CA PHE A 411 -21.15 1.28 6.99
C PHE A 411 -20.49 -0.04 7.36
N ALA A 412 -19.77 -0.60 6.39
CA ALA A 412 -18.94 -1.77 6.57
C ALA A 412 -17.58 -1.59 5.89
N TYR A 413 -16.53 -2.08 6.54
CA TYR A 413 -15.23 -2.34 5.94
C TYR A 413 -14.69 -3.65 6.50
N ASN A 414 -14.51 -4.68 5.66
CA ASN A 414 -14.07 -6.02 6.08
C ASN A 414 -12.94 -6.53 5.20
N ASN A 415 -12.32 -7.63 5.61
CA ASN A 415 -11.20 -8.24 4.89
C ASN A 415 -10.02 -7.27 4.71
N PHE A 416 -9.55 -6.66 5.80
CA PHE A 416 -8.63 -5.52 5.78
C PHE A 416 -7.35 -5.77 4.97
N SER A 417 -6.86 -7.01 4.93
CA SER A 417 -5.60 -7.33 4.25
C SER A 417 -5.74 -7.57 2.75
N ALA A 418 -6.95 -7.50 2.19
CA ALA A 418 -7.23 -7.71 0.78
C ALA A 418 -7.01 -6.45 -0.09
N GLY A 419 -6.75 -5.29 0.51
CA GLY A 419 -6.48 -4.04 -0.19
C GLY A 419 -7.64 -3.65 -1.10
N ALA A 420 -7.39 -3.47 -2.39
CA ALA A 420 -8.46 -3.19 -3.35
C ALA A 420 -9.54 -4.31 -3.39
N ASN A 421 -9.25 -5.54 -2.96
CA ASN A 421 -10.25 -6.62 -2.91
C ASN A 421 -11.00 -6.70 -1.57
N SER A 422 -10.85 -5.74 -0.67
CA SER A 422 -11.61 -5.68 0.58
C SER A 422 -13.11 -5.47 0.34
N ASP A 423 -13.90 -5.74 1.37
CA ASP A 423 -15.34 -5.50 1.40
C ASP A 423 -15.55 -4.08 1.93
N ALA A 424 -16.34 -3.25 1.25
CA ALA A 424 -16.66 -1.91 1.74
C ALA A 424 -18.05 -1.46 1.30
N GLY A 425 -18.80 -0.81 2.17
CA GLY A 425 -20.18 -0.47 1.87
C GLY A 425 -20.80 0.60 2.75
N ILE A 426 -21.83 1.24 2.20
CA ILE A 426 -22.66 2.24 2.87
C ILE A 426 -24.12 1.78 2.72
N GLY A 427 -24.83 1.60 3.84
CA GLY A 427 -26.16 0.99 3.84
C GLY A 427 -26.12 -0.54 3.69
N ASN A 428 -27.30 -1.17 3.68
CA ASN A 428 -27.41 -2.61 3.43
C ASN A 428 -27.01 -2.96 1.99
N ARG A 429 -26.16 -3.97 1.85
CA ARG A 429 -25.82 -4.55 0.55
C ARG A 429 -27.05 -5.25 -0.05
N PRO A 430 -27.34 -5.04 -1.35
CA PRO A 430 -28.29 -5.89 -2.06
C PRO A 430 -27.77 -7.34 -2.14
N GLY A 431 -28.49 -8.30 -1.58
CA GLY A 431 -28.14 -9.72 -1.63
C GLY A 431 -28.25 -10.43 -0.29
N ARG A 432 -27.47 -11.50 -0.12
CA ARG A 432 -27.57 -12.41 1.05
C ARG A 432 -26.95 -11.84 2.33
N HIS A 433 -25.89 -11.04 2.23
CA HIS A 433 -25.13 -10.53 3.38
C HIS A 433 -25.22 -9.01 3.41
N PRO A 434 -26.19 -8.44 4.16
CA PRO A 434 -26.44 -7.00 4.19
C PRO A 434 -25.24 -6.17 4.68
N ASP A 435 -24.37 -6.76 5.48
CA ASP A 435 -23.18 -6.15 6.09
C ASP A 435 -21.95 -6.08 5.18
N TRP A 436 -22.12 -6.42 3.90
CA TRP A 436 -21.08 -6.45 2.86
C TRP A 436 -20.05 -7.57 2.96
N THR A 437 -20.18 -8.51 3.90
CA THR A 437 -19.25 -9.63 4.02
C THR A 437 -19.15 -10.45 2.73
N PHE A 438 -17.90 -10.75 2.33
CA PHE A 438 -17.50 -11.43 1.09
C PHE A 438 -17.88 -10.71 -0.21
N SER A 439 -18.05 -9.39 -0.20
CA SER A 439 -18.41 -8.63 -1.40
C SER A 439 -17.24 -8.38 -2.35
N GLN A 440 -16.01 -8.26 -1.84
CA GLN A 440 -14.78 -7.93 -2.58
C GLN A 440 -14.95 -6.77 -3.56
N ASN A 441 -15.80 -5.82 -3.20
CA ASN A 441 -16.32 -4.82 -4.10
C ASN A 441 -15.46 -3.55 -4.13
N LEU A 442 -14.51 -3.39 -3.21
CA LEU A 442 -13.74 -2.15 -3.11
C LEU A 442 -12.96 -1.84 -4.41
N LYS A 443 -12.58 -2.86 -5.18
CA LYS A 443 -11.91 -2.78 -6.50
C LYS A 443 -12.73 -2.07 -7.56
N ASN A 444 -14.05 -2.01 -7.35
CA ASN A 444 -14.99 -1.35 -8.25
C ASN A 444 -15.08 0.15 -8.01
N TYR A 445 -14.52 0.66 -6.92
CA TYR A 445 -14.42 2.09 -6.66
C TYR A 445 -13.16 2.68 -7.30
N LYS A 446 -13.14 3.99 -7.50
CA LYS A 446 -11.94 4.75 -7.82
C LYS A 446 -11.11 5.03 -6.57
N SER A 447 -11.77 5.38 -5.47
CA SER A 447 -11.15 5.59 -4.16
C SER A 447 -12.13 5.26 -3.03
N GLY A 448 -11.60 4.95 -1.84
CA GLY A 448 -12.39 4.70 -0.64
C GLY A 448 -11.62 5.19 0.58
N TRP A 449 -12.25 6.01 1.40
CA TRP A 449 -11.63 6.65 2.55
C TRP A 449 -12.47 6.48 3.80
N LEU A 450 -11.78 6.30 4.93
CA LEU A 450 -12.36 6.36 6.26
C LEU A 450 -11.60 7.43 7.06
N PHE A 451 -12.35 8.37 7.63
CA PHE A 451 -11.84 9.34 8.59
C PHE A 451 -12.44 9.06 9.95
N VAL A 452 -11.58 8.97 10.96
CA VAL A 452 -11.98 8.87 12.36
C VAL A 452 -11.81 10.26 12.97
N ILE A 453 -12.92 10.84 13.43
CA ILE A 453 -13.01 12.21 13.92
C ILE A 453 -13.48 12.13 15.37
N ALA A 454 -12.83 12.87 16.27
CA ALA A 454 -13.14 12.83 17.71
C ALA A 454 -13.02 14.22 18.34
N ASP A 455 -13.71 14.43 19.46
CA ASP A 455 -13.74 15.72 20.17
C ASP A 455 -12.51 16.01 21.05
#